data_AF-A0A1H9A683-F1
#
_entry.id   AF-A0A1H9A683-F1
#
_cell.length_a   1.000
_cell.length_b   1.000
_cell.length_c   1.000
_cell.angle_alpha   90.00
_cell.angle_beta   90.00
_cell.angle_gamma   90.00
#
_symmetry.space_group_name_H-M   'P 1'
#
loop_
_entity.id
_entity.type
_entity.pdbx_description
1 polymer ?
#
loop_
_entity_poly.entity_id
_entity_poly.type
_entity_poly.pdbx_seq_one_letter_code
_entity_poly.pdbx_strand_id
1 'polypeptide(L)'
;MRVVVFLCFVSFSFLLSAQAVKINNDVYEVKNNIIFKNGIDVSSTISADEKSKVLAAFDKNKLETAKTKAVSEKLENAEKDKIKAEKQQKKAEKKQKKAEQALKRKERAHSNHNKAINKHKAAVKKYEKLKKKGKLSPEDERKWLEKIEKFNAGITKTKKKLK
;
A
#
# COMPACT_ATOMS: atom_id res chain seq x y z
N MET A 1 -17.15 -22.79 20.42
CA MET A 1 -16.72 -21.42 20.79
C MET A 1 -16.98 -20.39 19.69
N ARG A 2 -16.36 -20.50 18.50
CA ARG A 2 -16.48 -19.47 17.42
C ARG A 2 -17.91 -19.26 16.87
N VAL A 3 -18.73 -20.30 16.76
CA VAL A 3 -20.11 -20.21 16.25
C VAL A 3 -21.08 -19.63 17.30
N VAL A 4 -20.82 -19.88 18.58
CA VAL A 4 -21.66 -19.39 19.70
C VAL A 4 -21.52 -17.88 19.86
N VAL A 5 -20.32 -17.33 19.65
CA VAL A 5 -20.07 -15.87 19.68
C VAL A 5 -20.78 -15.14 18.54
N PHE A 6 -20.83 -15.74 17.34
CA PHE A 6 -21.59 -15.19 16.21
C PHE A 6 -23.10 -15.23 16.45
N LEU A 7 -23.62 -16.30 17.07
CA LEU A 7 -25.05 -16.41 17.39
C LEU A 7 -25.49 -15.36 18.43
N CYS A 8 -24.64 -15.05 19.42
CA CYS A 8 -24.90 -14.01 20.42
C CYS A 8 -24.86 -12.59 19.83
N PHE A 9 -24.07 -12.34 18.79
CA PHE A 9 -23.99 -11.01 18.16
C PHE A 9 -25.21 -10.71 17.27
N VAL A 10 -25.79 -11.75 16.66
CA VAL A 10 -26.97 -11.62 15.79
C VAL A 10 -28.25 -11.42 16.61
N SER A 11 -28.38 -12.07 17.78
CA SER A 11 -29.56 -11.88 18.66
C SER A 11 -29.59 -10.52 19.38
N PHE A 12 -28.44 -9.90 19.63
CA PHE A 12 -28.39 -8.54 20.21
C PHE A 12 -28.80 -7.44 19.24
N SER A 13 -28.81 -7.72 17.93
CA SER A 13 -29.17 -6.75 16.88
C SER A 13 -30.68 -6.43 16.86
N PHE A 14 -31.53 -7.19 17.57
CA PHE A 14 -32.99 -7.01 17.56
C PHE A 14 -33.52 -6.02 18.62
N LEU A 15 -32.70 -5.61 19.59
CA LEU A 15 -33.15 -4.78 20.73
C LEU A 15 -33.06 -3.26 20.51
N LEU A 16 -32.60 -2.80 19.34
CA LEU A 16 -32.19 -1.39 19.15
C LEU A 16 -33.09 -0.58 18.20
N SER A 17 -34.40 -0.88 18.16
CA SER A 17 -35.36 -0.11 17.34
C SER A 17 -36.32 0.75 18.18
N ALA A 18 -35.85 1.31 19.29
CA ALA A 18 -36.59 2.30 20.08
C ALA A 18 -35.70 3.52 20.34
N GLN A 19 -36.19 4.71 19.99
CA GLN A 19 -35.46 5.95 20.24
C GLN A 19 -36.11 6.62 21.46
N ALA A 20 -35.41 6.55 22.59
CA ALA A 20 -35.87 7.13 23.85
C ALA A 20 -35.68 8.65 23.83
N VAL A 21 -36.76 9.39 24.09
CA VAL A 21 -36.78 10.85 24.17
C VAL A 21 -37.15 11.24 25.60
N LYS A 22 -36.31 12.04 26.27
CA LYS A 22 -36.57 12.56 27.62
C LYS A 22 -37.27 13.92 27.55
N ILE A 23 -38.46 14.03 28.13
CA ILE A 23 -39.19 15.31 28.31
C ILE A 23 -39.79 15.33 29.71
N ASN A 24 -39.60 16.42 30.45
CA ASN A 24 -40.20 16.64 31.78
C ASN A 24 -39.95 15.49 32.77
N ASN A 25 -38.72 14.97 32.84
CA ASN A 25 -38.30 13.84 33.68
C ASN A 25 -38.87 12.46 33.31
N ASP A 26 -39.74 12.38 32.30
CA ASP A 26 -40.31 11.14 31.78
C ASP A 26 -39.55 10.67 30.52
N VAL A 27 -39.42 9.35 30.37
CA VAL A 27 -38.80 8.69 29.22
C VAL A 27 -39.89 8.15 28.31
N TYR A 28 -39.93 8.65 27.08
CA TYR A 28 -40.87 8.21 26.05
C TYR A 28 -40.13 7.43 24.95
N GLU A 29 -40.70 6.31 24.50
CA GLU A 29 -40.23 5.57 23.32
C GLU A 29 -41.16 5.84 22.14
N VAL A 30 -40.59 6.23 20.99
CA VAL A 30 -41.37 6.43 19.76
C VAL A 30 -41.12 5.28 18.79
N LYS A 31 -42.20 4.59 18.38
CA LYS A 31 -42.18 3.53 17.34
C LYS A 31 -43.38 3.72 16.42
N ASN A 32 -43.16 3.75 15.10
CA ASN A 32 -44.21 3.89 14.09
C ASN A 32 -45.24 5.01 14.39
N ASN A 33 -44.76 6.18 14.84
CA ASN A 33 -45.60 7.33 15.19
C ASN A 33 -46.51 7.13 16.42
N ILE A 34 -46.27 6.07 17.19
CA ILE A 34 -46.93 5.79 18.47
C ILE A 34 -45.93 6.10 19.59
N ILE A 35 -46.43 6.78 20.63
CA ILE A 35 -45.64 7.19 21.80
C ILE A 35 -45.93 6.21 22.94
N PHE A 36 -44.89 5.57 23.43
CA PHE A 36 -44.94 4.64 24.55
C PHE A 36 -44.28 5.26 25.78
N LYS A 37 -44.87 5.04 26.96
CA LYS A 37 -44.27 5.34 28.25
C LYS A 37 -44.25 4.05 29.07
N ASN A 38 -43.08 3.58 29.48
CA ASN A 38 -42.91 2.28 30.17
C ASN A 38 -43.57 1.09 29.43
N GLY A 39 -43.57 1.10 28.10
CA GLY A 39 -44.18 0.04 27.27
C GLY A 39 -45.70 0.15 27.07
N ILE A 40 -46.36 1.16 27.64
CA ILE A 40 -47.80 1.41 27.48
C ILE A 40 -48.01 2.50 26.42
N ASP A 41 -48.93 2.26 25.48
CA ASP A 41 -49.34 3.27 24.49
C ASP A 41 -50.05 4.43 25.19
N VAL A 42 -49.44 5.61 25.13
CA VAL A 42 -50.00 6.85 25.71
C VAL A 42 -50.40 7.84 24.63
N SER A 43 -50.31 7.48 23.35
CA SER A 43 -50.46 8.39 22.21
C SER A 43 -51.79 9.14 22.10
N SER A 44 -52.85 8.62 22.76
CA SER A 44 -54.19 9.19 22.87
C SER A 44 -54.43 9.99 24.16
N THR A 45 -53.58 9.82 25.18
CA THR A 45 -53.78 10.32 26.55
C THR A 45 -52.91 11.54 26.87
N ILE A 46 -51.85 11.78 26.09
CA ILE A 46 -50.94 12.93 26.27
C ILE A 46 -51.46 14.16 25.53
N SER A 47 -51.16 15.36 26.04
CA SER A 47 -51.61 16.61 25.41
C SER A 47 -51.00 16.79 24.01
N ALA A 48 -51.71 17.51 23.13
CA ALA A 48 -51.23 17.80 21.79
C ALA A 48 -49.86 18.51 21.78
N ASP A 49 -49.62 19.40 22.75
CA ASP A 49 -48.35 20.10 22.95
C ASP A 49 -47.21 19.17 23.34
N GLU A 50 -47.45 18.23 24.25
CA GLU A 50 -46.44 17.24 24.67
C GLU A 50 -46.16 16.25 23.54
N LYS A 51 -47.18 15.84 22.78
CA LYS A 51 -47.05 14.94 21.62
C LYS A 51 -46.16 15.55 20.55
N SER A 52 -46.39 16.82 20.24
CA SER A 52 -45.58 17.59 19.29
C SER A 52 -44.12 17.69 19.74
N LYS A 53 -43.86 17.94 21.04
CA LYS A 53 -42.49 18.02 21.57
C LYS A 53 -41.75 16.68 21.50
N VAL A 54 -42.42 15.56 21.82
CA VAL A 54 -41.82 14.21 21.74
C VAL A 54 -41.46 13.86 20.29
N LEU A 55 -42.37 14.12 19.34
CA LEU A 55 -42.13 13.86 17.92
C LEU A 55 -41.03 14.77 17.35
N ALA A 56 -41.03 16.06 17.66
CA ALA A 56 -40.00 16.99 17.20
C ALA A 56 -38.59 16.60 17.71
N ALA A 57 -38.48 16.14 18.97
CA ALA A 57 -37.22 15.66 19.52
C ALA A 57 -36.78 14.31 18.91
N PHE A 58 -37.73 13.42 18.59
CA PHE A 58 -37.46 12.19 17.85
C PHE A 58 -36.93 12.48 16.45
N ASP A 59 -37.59 13.35 15.70
CA ASP A 59 -37.17 13.74 14.34
C ASP A 59 -35.79 14.42 14.35
N LYS A 60 -35.52 15.27 15.34
CA LYS A 60 -34.20 15.88 15.51
C LYS A 60 -33.12 14.83 15.75
N ASN A 61 -33.36 13.87 16.65
CA ASN A 61 -32.40 12.79 16.95
C ASN A 61 -32.18 11.85 15.76
N LYS A 62 -33.24 11.53 15.00
CA LYS A 62 -33.17 10.74 13.77
C LYS A 62 -32.37 11.47 12.69
N LEU A 63 -32.58 12.78 12.54
CA LEU A 63 -31.83 13.61 11.61
C LEU A 63 -30.34 13.68 12.00
N GLU A 64 -30.02 13.84 13.28
CA GLU A 64 -28.63 13.87 13.75
C GLU A 64 -27.94 12.51 13.58
N THR A 65 -28.60 11.40 13.92
CA THR A 65 -28.03 10.06 13.67
C THR A 65 -27.84 9.77 12.18
N ALA A 66 -28.76 10.20 11.31
CA ALA A 66 -28.59 10.08 9.86
C ALA A 66 -27.41 10.92 9.36
N LYS A 67 -27.26 12.16 9.85
CA LYS A 67 -26.11 13.02 9.53
C LYS A 67 -24.79 12.40 9.99
N THR A 68 -24.73 11.91 11.23
CA THR A 68 -23.51 11.28 11.77
C THR A 68 -23.13 10.03 10.99
N LYS A 69 -24.09 9.18 10.62
CA LYS A 69 -23.85 8.00 9.77
C LYS A 69 -23.36 8.40 8.38
N ALA A 70 -23.96 9.41 7.76
CA ALA A 70 -23.53 9.90 6.45
C ALA A 70 -22.10 10.50 6.51
N VAL A 71 -21.76 11.18 7.61
CA VAL A 71 -20.40 11.71 7.83
C VAL A 71 -19.42 10.57 8.06
N SER A 72 -19.75 9.57 8.89
CA SER A 72 -18.86 8.43 9.12
C SER A 72 -18.61 7.60 7.86
N GLU A 73 -19.66 7.38 7.06
CA GLU A 73 -19.53 6.63 5.80
C GLU A 73 -18.69 7.41 4.76
N LYS A 74 -18.84 8.74 4.70
CA LYS A 74 -17.97 9.59 3.88
C LYS A 74 -16.51 9.55 4.35
N LEU A 75 -16.27 9.57 5.66
CA LEU A 75 -14.92 9.48 6.22
C LEU A 75 -14.29 8.11 5.94
N GLU A 76 -15.04 7.02 6.11
CA GLU A 76 -14.56 5.66 5.83
C GLU A 76 -14.24 5.47 4.35
N ASN A 77 -15.08 5.99 3.45
CA ASN A 77 -14.82 5.95 2.01
C ASN A 77 -13.59 6.80 1.63
N ALA A 78 -13.47 8.00 2.20
CA ALA A 78 -12.29 8.85 1.99
C ALA A 78 -11.00 8.20 2.50
N GLU A 79 -11.04 7.49 3.63
CA GLU A 79 -9.89 6.74 4.16
C GLU A 79 -9.53 5.56 3.24
N LYS A 80 -10.53 4.78 2.80
CA LYS A 80 -10.33 3.68 1.85
C LYS A 80 -9.68 4.18 0.55
N ASP A 81 -10.11 5.34 0.05
CA ASP A 81 -9.56 5.90 -1.18
C ASP A 81 -8.15 6.46 -0.98
N LYS A 82 -7.84 7.08 0.16
CA LYS A 82 -6.46 7.44 0.54
C LYS A 82 -5.56 6.22 0.60
N ILE A 83 -6.00 5.12 1.24
CA ILE A 83 -5.24 3.88 1.34
C ILE A 83 -5.00 3.28 -0.06
N LYS A 84 -5.99 3.29 -0.95
CA LYS A 84 -5.84 2.83 -2.33
C LYS A 84 -4.83 3.68 -3.10
N ALA A 85 -4.93 5.01 -3.00
CA ALA A 85 -4.01 5.93 -3.64
C ALA A 85 -2.57 5.73 -3.15
N GLU A 86 -2.36 5.61 -1.84
CA GLU A 86 -1.04 5.36 -1.26
C GLU A 86 -0.47 4.01 -1.70
N LYS A 87 -1.30 2.96 -1.76
CA LYS A 87 -0.89 1.65 -2.30
C LYS A 87 -0.49 1.73 -3.77
N GLN A 88 -1.21 2.50 -4.58
CA GLN A 88 -0.88 2.70 -6.00
C GLN A 88 0.44 3.48 -6.15
N GLN A 89 0.63 4.56 -5.39
CA GLN A 89 1.87 5.33 -5.37
C GLN A 89 3.06 4.46 -4.97
N LYS A 90 2.96 3.69 -3.88
CA LYS A 90 4.02 2.76 -3.44
C LYS A 90 4.33 1.70 -4.50
N LYS A 91 3.32 1.21 -5.24
CA LYS A 91 3.53 0.27 -6.36
C LYS A 91 4.27 0.93 -7.52
N ALA A 92 3.90 2.17 -7.87
CA ALA A 92 4.56 2.93 -8.92
C ALA A 92 6.03 3.23 -8.56
N GLU A 93 6.29 3.69 -7.34
CA GLU A 93 7.64 3.95 -6.83
C GLU A 93 8.51 2.69 -6.84
N LYS A 94 7.97 1.55 -6.37
CA LYS A 94 8.68 0.26 -6.43
C LYS A 94 9.01 -0.16 -7.87
N LYS A 95 8.12 0.09 -8.82
CA LYS A 95 8.37 -0.20 -10.24
C LYS A 95 9.48 0.70 -10.81
N GLN A 96 9.41 2.01 -10.54
CA GLN A 96 10.44 2.97 -10.95
C GLN A 96 11.81 2.60 -10.37
N LYS A 97 11.89 2.33 -9.06
CA LYS A 97 13.13 1.93 -8.40
C LYS A 97 13.72 0.64 -8.96
N LYS A 98 12.88 -0.35 -9.27
CA LYS A 98 13.33 -1.60 -9.94
C LYS A 98 13.86 -1.32 -11.35
N ALA A 99 13.19 -0.48 -12.12
CA ALA A 99 13.63 -0.09 -13.45
C ALA A 99 14.97 0.66 -13.41
N GLU A 100 15.12 1.63 -12.51
CA GLU A 100 16.37 2.38 -12.30
C GLU A 100 17.52 1.47 -11.88
N GLN A 101 17.29 0.55 -10.93
CA GLN A 101 18.29 -0.43 -10.54
C GLN A 101 18.68 -1.37 -11.68
N ALA A 102 17.72 -1.78 -12.52
CA ALA A 102 18.00 -2.61 -13.69
C ALA A 102 18.84 -1.86 -14.72
N LEU A 103 18.53 -0.59 -15.00
CA LEU A 103 19.32 0.28 -15.87
C LEU A 103 20.75 0.45 -15.33
N LYS A 104 20.89 0.79 -14.05
CA LYS A 104 22.20 0.94 -13.39
C LYS A 104 23.02 -0.34 -13.42
N ARG A 105 22.39 -1.51 -13.30
CA ARG A 105 23.07 -2.82 -13.44
C ARG A 105 23.56 -3.04 -14.87
N LYS A 106 22.74 -2.73 -15.87
CA LYS A 106 23.13 -2.81 -17.30
C LYS A 106 24.29 -1.88 -17.60
N GLU A 107 24.21 -0.61 -17.21
CA GLU A 107 25.29 0.38 -17.39
C GLU A 107 26.60 -0.07 -16.73
N ARG A 108 26.54 -0.59 -15.49
CA ARG A 108 27.70 -1.15 -14.81
C ARG A 108 28.28 -2.36 -15.56
N ALA A 109 27.43 -3.24 -16.08
CA ALA A 109 27.88 -4.39 -16.87
C ALA A 109 28.59 -3.94 -18.16
N HIS A 110 28.01 -2.97 -18.89
CA HIS A 110 28.63 -2.36 -20.08
C HIS A 110 29.97 -1.68 -19.76
N SER A 111 30.02 -0.86 -18.69
CA SER A 111 31.25 -0.21 -18.24
C SER A 111 32.34 -1.23 -17.88
N ASN A 112 31.98 -2.30 -17.16
CA ASN A 112 32.92 -3.35 -16.80
C ASN A 112 33.43 -4.12 -18.02
N HIS A 113 32.58 -4.40 -19.00
CA HIS A 113 32.98 -5.05 -20.24
C HIS A 113 33.94 -4.16 -21.04
N ASN A 114 33.62 -2.88 -21.22
CA ASN A 114 34.50 -1.92 -21.90
C ASN A 114 35.87 -1.80 -21.19
N LYS A 115 35.88 -1.77 -19.85
CA LYS A 115 37.13 -1.78 -19.08
C LYS A 115 37.95 -3.05 -19.33
N ALA A 116 37.31 -4.21 -19.43
CA ALA A 116 38.00 -5.47 -19.74
C ALA A 116 38.61 -5.46 -21.16
N ILE A 117 37.86 -4.97 -22.16
CA ILE A 117 38.36 -4.78 -23.53
C ILE A 117 39.56 -3.84 -23.55
N ASN A 118 39.47 -2.70 -22.87
CA ASN A 118 40.56 -1.72 -22.84
C ASN A 118 41.83 -2.28 -22.19
N LYS A 119 41.70 -3.05 -21.10
CA LYS A 119 42.85 -3.72 -20.46
C LYS A 119 43.52 -4.73 -21.39
N HIS A 120 42.72 -5.56 -22.09
CA HIS A 120 43.24 -6.50 -23.07
C HIS A 120 43.97 -5.78 -24.21
N LYS A 121 43.33 -4.77 -24.82
CA LYS A 121 43.92 -3.98 -25.91
C LYS A 121 45.23 -3.29 -25.50
N ALA A 122 45.27 -2.72 -24.29
CA ALA A 122 46.49 -2.10 -23.77
C ALA A 122 47.61 -3.13 -23.54
N ALA A 123 47.28 -4.33 -23.06
CA ALA A 123 48.23 -5.40 -22.86
C ALA A 123 48.81 -5.91 -24.20
N VAL A 124 47.95 -6.19 -25.18
CA VAL A 124 48.35 -6.60 -26.54
C VAL A 124 49.26 -5.53 -27.17
N LYS A 125 48.86 -4.26 -27.14
CA LYS A 125 49.66 -3.15 -27.68
C LYS A 125 51.04 -3.05 -27.02
N LYS A 126 51.13 -3.26 -25.70
CA LYS A 126 52.40 -3.21 -24.98
C LYS A 126 53.29 -4.42 -25.31
N TYR A 127 52.70 -5.61 -25.36
CA TYR A 127 53.40 -6.84 -25.78
C TYR A 127 53.98 -6.70 -27.20
N GLU A 128 53.17 -6.29 -28.18
CA GLU A 128 53.62 -6.08 -29.55
C GLU A 128 54.76 -5.07 -29.64
N LYS A 129 54.68 -3.96 -28.88
CA LYS A 129 55.75 -2.94 -28.84
C LYS A 129 57.05 -3.50 -28.26
N LEU A 130 56.98 -4.34 -27.23
CA LEU A 130 58.18 -4.94 -26.62
C LEU A 130 58.78 -6.04 -27.52
N LYS A 131 57.93 -6.86 -28.15
CA LYS A 131 58.33 -7.88 -29.12
C LYS A 131 59.03 -7.26 -30.33
N LYS A 132 58.46 -6.20 -30.92
CA LYS A 132 59.09 -5.44 -32.02
C LYS A 132 60.44 -4.84 -31.66
N LYS A 133 60.67 -4.53 -30.37
CA LYS A 133 61.94 -3.99 -29.88
C LYS A 133 62.96 -5.06 -29.50
N GLY A 134 62.62 -6.35 -29.60
CA GLY A 134 63.48 -7.45 -29.14
C GLY A 134 63.76 -7.44 -27.62
N LYS A 135 62.93 -6.75 -26.83
CA LYS A 135 63.13 -6.58 -25.38
C LYS A 135 62.41 -7.63 -24.53
N LEU A 136 62.09 -8.78 -25.12
CA LEU A 136 61.37 -9.86 -24.46
C LEU A 136 62.27 -11.10 -24.39
N SER A 137 62.56 -11.55 -23.17
CA SER A 137 63.11 -12.88 -22.98
C SER A 137 62.03 -13.94 -23.27
N PRO A 138 62.40 -15.19 -23.56
CA PRO A 138 61.43 -16.28 -23.76
C PRO A 138 60.47 -16.45 -22.56
N GLU A 139 60.99 -16.26 -21.35
CA GLU A 139 60.21 -16.34 -20.11
C GLU A 139 59.22 -15.16 -19.98
N ASP A 140 59.65 -13.94 -20.32
CA ASP A 140 58.78 -12.77 -20.29
C ASP A 140 57.70 -12.83 -21.38
N GLU A 141 58.03 -13.41 -22.54
CA GLU A 141 57.05 -13.66 -23.60
C GLU A 141 55.92 -14.57 -23.11
N ARG A 142 56.27 -15.67 -22.44
CA ARG A 142 55.29 -16.57 -21.81
C ARG A 142 54.39 -15.84 -20.82
N LYS A 143 54.97 -15.06 -19.89
CA LYS A 143 54.21 -14.27 -18.89
C LYS A 143 53.27 -13.25 -19.56
N TRP A 144 53.69 -12.63 -20.65
CA TRP A 144 52.86 -11.69 -21.40
C TRP A 144 51.68 -12.38 -22.08
N LEU A 145 51.91 -13.53 -22.71
CA LEU A 145 50.87 -14.32 -23.36
C LEU A 145 49.84 -14.80 -22.33
N GLU A 146 50.29 -15.33 -21.19
CA GLU A 146 49.41 -15.75 -20.08
C GLU A 146 48.56 -14.57 -19.57
N LYS A 147 49.16 -13.38 -19.43
CA LYS A 147 48.44 -12.17 -19.00
C LYS A 147 47.38 -11.73 -20.01
N ILE A 148 47.68 -11.81 -21.30
CA ILE A 148 46.74 -11.48 -22.38
C ILE A 148 45.57 -12.47 -22.37
N GLU A 149 45.86 -13.76 -22.24
CA GLU A 149 44.84 -14.81 -22.13
C GLU A 149 43.94 -14.59 -20.91
N LYS A 150 44.51 -14.27 -19.74
CA LYS A 150 43.75 -13.94 -18.53
C LYS A 150 42.81 -12.74 -18.75
N PHE A 151 43.25 -11.71 -19.49
CA PHE A 151 42.39 -10.58 -19.83
C PHE A 151 41.31 -10.94 -20.85
N ASN A 152 41.62 -11.80 -21.82
CA ASN A 152 40.63 -12.33 -22.77
C ASN A 152 39.56 -13.15 -22.04
N ALA A 153 39.95 -14.02 -21.10
CA ALA A 153 39.02 -14.72 -20.21
C ALA A 153 38.17 -13.75 -19.36
N GLY A 154 38.72 -12.59 -18.99
CA GLY A 154 37.96 -11.50 -18.35
C GLY A 154 36.91 -10.88 -19.28
N ILE A 155 37.22 -10.69 -20.56
CA ILE A 155 36.28 -10.21 -21.57
C ILE A 155 35.14 -11.21 -21.76
N THR A 156 35.44 -12.52 -21.87
CA THR A 156 34.39 -13.54 -22.03
C THR A 156 33.48 -13.62 -20.81
N LYS A 157 34.04 -13.55 -19.59
CA LYS A 157 33.27 -13.49 -18.33
C LYS A 157 32.36 -12.27 -18.26
N THR A 158 32.84 -11.09 -18.65
CA THR A 158 32.03 -9.86 -18.64
C THR A 158 30.99 -9.85 -19.77
N LYS A 159 31.30 -10.40 -20.95
CA LYS A 159 30.35 -10.57 -22.06
C LYS A 159 29.17 -11.45 -21.68
N LYS A 160 29.42 -12.54 -20.92
CA LYS A 160 28.35 -13.40 -20.39
C LYS A 160 27.41 -12.65 -19.43
N LYS A 161 27.89 -11.60 -18.75
CA LYS A 161 27.09 -10.76 -17.83
C LYS A 161 26.35 -9.61 -18.53
N LEU A 162 26.57 -9.43 -19.84
CA LEU A 162 25.82 -8.47 -20.67
C LEU A 162 24.56 -9.08 -21.30
N LYS A 163 24.55 -10.41 -21.50
CA LYS A 163 23.36 -11.17 -21.86
C LYS A 163 22.44 -11.28 -20.64
#